data_AF-A0A960LKW6-F1
#
_entry.id   AF-A0A960LKW6-F1
#
_cell.length_a   1.000
_cell.length_b   1.000
_cell.length_c   1.000
_cell.angle_alpha   90.00
_cell.angle_beta   90.00
_cell.angle_gamma   90.00
#
_symmetry.space_group_name_H-M   'P 1'
#
loop_
_entity.id
_entity.type
_entity.pdbx_description
1 polymer ?
#
loop_
_entity_poly.entity_id
_entity_poly.type
_entity_poly.pdbx_seq_one_letter_code
_entity_poly.pdbx_strand_id
1 'polypeptide(L)'
;MRRSALHFSTESYGRSRKGTSLEWVPQRGRECRTLLIAGVHGEEPETTVILSRALRCLTEVSESVACVLAVNPDGLVLGTRGNAMGIDLNRNFPAANWQAEPVGYRWHLDEPERAPVAIGTGDSPASEPETSALIRLIDQLSPRQVIALHAPLACVDDPNESPIGKWLAERSQLPLVTEIGYPTPGSMGSWAIERGLPLITWEFPKDSVESLSRDYVPILTDILNGIAPE
;
A
#
# COMPACT_ATOMS: atom_id res chain seq x y z
N MET A 1 -20.34 14.15 3.62
CA MET A 1 -20.11 15.05 4.78
C MET A 1 -18.69 14.81 5.25
N ARG A 2 -17.86 15.83 5.46
CA ARG A 2 -16.46 15.64 5.94
C ARG A 2 -16.45 15.50 7.46
N ARG A 3 -15.68 14.55 8.00
CA ARG A 3 -15.55 14.29 9.44
C ARG A 3 -14.12 14.49 9.93
N SER A 4 -13.98 14.93 11.18
CA SER A 4 -12.68 15.11 11.85
C SER A 4 -12.08 13.77 12.30
N ALA A 5 -12.91 12.84 12.77
CA ALA A 5 -12.50 11.51 13.23
C ALA A 5 -12.87 10.41 12.22
N LEU A 6 -12.09 9.32 12.20
CA LEU A 6 -12.49 8.08 11.57
C LEU A 6 -13.64 7.49 12.40
N HIS A 7 -14.75 7.14 11.74
CA HIS A 7 -15.97 6.68 12.40
C HIS A 7 -16.35 5.25 11.98
N PHE A 8 -15.59 4.66 11.07
CA PHE A 8 -15.69 3.25 10.75
C PHE A 8 -15.06 2.43 11.87
N SER A 9 -15.67 1.30 12.19
CA SER A 9 -15.07 0.32 13.10
C SER A 9 -13.84 -0.28 12.42
N THR A 10 -12.77 -0.44 13.19
CA THR A 10 -11.58 -1.17 12.76
C THR A 10 -11.50 -2.49 13.50
N GLU A 11 -10.86 -3.46 12.87
CA GLU A 11 -10.51 -4.73 13.48
C GLU A 11 -8.99 -4.88 13.48
N SER A 12 -8.47 -5.59 14.50
CA SER A 12 -7.06 -5.92 14.56
C SER A 12 -6.77 -7.18 13.72
N TYR A 13 -5.77 -7.12 12.85
CA TYR A 13 -5.28 -8.28 12.08
C TYR A 13 -3.88 -8.74 12.52
N GLY A 14 -3.32 -8.12 13.56
CA GLY A 14 -2.00 -8.45 14.09
C GLY A 14 -1.42 -7.36 14.97
N ARG A 15 -0.11 -7.45 15.23
CA ARG A 15 0.66 -6.44 15.95
C ARG A 15 1.96 -6.17 15.21
N SER A 16 2.39 -4.91 15.22
CA SER A 16 3.69 -4.49 14.72
C SER A 16 4.82 -5.01 15.60
N ARG A 17 6.06 -4.81 15.18
CA ARG A 17 7.26 -5.15 15.95
C ARG A 17 7.26 -4.53 17.35
N LYS A 18 6.81 -3.28 17.50
CA LYS A 18 6.71 -2.59 18.80
C LYS A 18 5.40 -2.88 19.54
N GLY A 19 4.55 -3.76 19.01
CA GLY A 19 3.29 -4.17 19.63
C GLY A 19 2.09 -3.29 19.31
N THR A 20 2.26 -2.28 18.44
CA THR A 20 1.16 -1.43 17.94
C THR A 20 0.14 -2.31 17.22
N SER A 21 -1.16 -2.10 17.46
CA SER A 21 -2.19 -2.89 16.76
C SER A 21 -2.14 -2.60 15.26
N LEU A 22 -2.15 -3.65 14.46
CA LEU A 22 -2.31 -3.54 13.01
C LEU A 22 -3.82 -3.58 12.73
N GLU A 23 -4.35 -2.47 12.22
CA GLU A 23 -5.79 -2.24 12.10
C GLU A 23 -6.24 -2.11 10.64
N TRP A 24 -7.40 -2.67 10.35
CA TRP A 24 -8.04 -2.57 9.03
C TRP A 24 -9.53 -2.23 9.18
N VAL A 25 -10.11 -1.62 8.16
CA VAL A 25 -11.55 -1.40 8.03
C VAL A 25 -12.12 -2.55 7.20
N PRO A 26 -12.94 -3.43 7.79
CA PRO A 26 -13.51 -4.57 7.08
C PRO A 26 -14.55 -4.16 6.06
N GLN A 27 -14.62 -4.92 4.96
CA GLN A 27 -15.77 -4.87 4.06
C GLN A 27 -17.02 -5.38 4.79
N ARG A 28 -18.19 -4.84 4.43
CA ARG A 28 -19.46 -5.22 5.08
C ARG A 28 -20.07 -6.51 4.54
N GLY A 29 -19.76 -6.85 3.29
CA GLY A 29 -20.25 -8.02 2.59
C GLY A 29 -19.39 -9.26 2.81
N ARG A 30 -19.78 -10.36 2.17
CA ARG A 30 -19.08 -11.65 2.30
C ARG A 30 -17.83 -11.78 1.41
N GLU A 31 -17.81 -11.08 0.29
CA GLU A 31 -16.70 -11.12 -0.66
C GLU A 31 -15.90 -9.82 -0.58
N CYS A 32 -14.57 -9.94 -0.55
CA CYS A 32 -13.69 -8.80 -0.75
C CYS A 32 -13.37 -8.69 -2.24
N ARG A 33 -13.81 -7.60 -2.87
CA ARG A 33 -13.45 -7.28 -4.25
C ARG A 33 -12.11 -6.56 -4.28
N THR A 34 -12.01 -5.45 -3.56
CA THR A 34 -10.81 -4.60 -3.55
C THR A 34 -10.29 -4.44 -2.13
N LEU A 35 -9.02 -4.74 -1.93
CA LEU A 35 -8.29 -4.37 -0.72
C LEU A 35 -7.39 -3.16 -1.01
N LEU A 36 -7.69 -2.03 -0.37
CA LEU A 36 -6.83 -0.83 -0.39
C LEU A 36 -5.81 -0.92 0.74
N ILE A 37 -4.53 -0.69 0.43
CA ILE A 37 -3.43 -0.77 1.40
C ILE A 37 -2.63 0.53 1.35
N ALA A 38 -2.33 1.11 2.52
CA ALA A 38 -1.50 2.30 2.65
C ALA A 38 -0.43 2.13 3.73
N GLY A 39 0.56 3.02 3.72
CA GLY A 39 1.61 3.08 4.74
C GLY A 39 2.46 1.81 4.82
N VAL A 40 2.83 1.24 3.68
CA VAL A 40 3.79 0.11 3.60
C VAL A 40 5.18 0.58 4.00
N HIS A 41 5.63 1.71 3.43
CA HIS A 41 6.82 2.41 3.93
C HIS A 41 6.37 3.51 4.89
N GLY A 42 7.07 3.64 6.03
CA GLY A 42 6.70 4.60 7.07
C GLY A 42 7.01 6.07 6.72
N GLU A 43 7.89 6.31 5.75
CA GLU A 43 8.21 7.64 5.26
C GLU A 43 7.29 8.13 4.12
N GLU A 44 6.23 7.38 3.82
CA GLU A 44 5.17 7.75 2.85
C GLU A 44 3.83 8.05 3.58
N PRO A 45 3.79 8.92 4.61
CA PRO A 45 2.60 9.16 5.43
C PRO A 45 1.42 9.75 4.65
N GLU A 46 1.67 10.38 3.51
CA GLU A 46 0.64 10.90 2.61
C GLU A 46 -0.37 9.82 2.21
N THR A 47 0.07 8.59 1.97
CA THR A 47 -0.79 7.47 1.59
C THR A 47 -1.84 7.19 2.67
N THR A 48 -1.40 7.13 3.94
CA THR A 48 -2.25 6.93 5.12
C THR A 48 -3.22 8.10 5.29
N VAL A 49 -2.72 9.34 5.16
CA VAL A 49 -3.55 10.54 5.38
C VAL A 49 -4.62 10.69 4.30
N ILE A 50 -4.30 10.45 3.04
CA ILE A 50 -5.24 10.62 1.92
C ILE A 50 -6.32 9.53 1.96
N LEU A 51 -5.96 8.27 2.21
CA LEU A 51 -6.93 7.19 2.40
C LEU A 51 -7.85 7.45 3.61
N SER A 52 -7.29 7.92 4.73
CA SER A 52 -8.07 8.35 5.89
C SER A 52 -9.03 9.51 5.58
N ARG A 53 -8.58 10.51 4.81
CA ARG A 53 -9.43 11.63 4.37
C ARG A 53 -10.58 11.13 3.49
N ALA A 54 -10.34 10.20 2.57
CA ALA A 54 -11.38 9.61 1.74
C ALA A 54 -12.43 8.85 2.57
N LEU A 55 -12.01 7.99 3.50
CA LEU A 55 -12.93 7.33 4.43
C LEU A 55 -13.76 8.35 5.23
N ARG A 56 -13.15 9.43 5.73
CA ARG A 56 -13.86 10.45 6.51
C ARG A 56 -14.83 11.33 5.70
N CYS A 57 -14.84 11.22 4.37
CA CYS A 57 -15.83 11.84 3.49
C CYS A 57 -17.11 11.01 3.33
N LEU A 58 -17.04 9.71 3.62
CA LEU A 58 -18.10 8.73 3.38
C LEU A 58 -18.93 8.49 4.63
N THR A 59 -20.20 8.09 4.46
CA THR A 59 -21.02 7.57 5.55
C THR A 59 -20.97 6.06 5.62
N GLU A 60 -20.81 5.41 4.48
CA GLU A 60 -20.67 3.97 4.34
C GLU A 60 -19.58 3.68 3.31
N VAL A 61 -18.90 2.54 3.46
CA VAL A 61 -17.99 1.97 2.45
C VAL A 61 -18.74 0.86 1.74
N SER A 62 -18.45 0.65 0.46
CA SER A 62 -18.98 -0.45 -0.34
C SER A 62 -18.83 -1.78 0.38
N GLU A 63 -19.82 -2.65 0.22
CA GLU A 63 -19.85 -3.95 0.87
C GLU A 63 -18.69 -4.87 0.43
N SER A 64 -18.00 -4.56 -0.67
CA SER A 64 -16.91 -5.36 -1.22
C SER A 64 -15.53 -4.71 -1.12
N VAL A 65 -15.38 -3.60 -0.38
CA VAL A 65 -14.09 -2.89 -0.26
C VAL A 65 -13.62 -2.90 1.19
N ALA A 66 -12.38 -3.35 1.40
CA ALA A 66 -11.69 -3.29 2.68
C ALA A 66 -10.44 -2.40 2.60
N CYS A 67 -9.98 -1.89 3.75
CA CYS A 67 -8.85 -0.96 3.78
C CYS A 67 -7.89 -1.24 4.93
N VAL A 68 -6.59 -1.24 4.65
CA VAL A 68 -5.51 -1.15 5.65
C VAL A 68 -4.93 0.26 5.58
N LEU A 69 -5.11 1.04 6.65
CA LEU A 69 -4.64 2.43 6.68
C LEU A 69 -3.12 2.56 6.85
N ALA A 70 -2.52 1.62 7.57
CA ALA A 70 -1.09 1.63 7.86
C ALA A 70 -0.59 0.20 8.08
N VAL A 71 0.16 -0.34 7.13
CA VAL A 71 0.86 -1.62 7.28
C VAL A 71 2.03 -1.50 8.26
N ASN A 72 2.73 -0.36 8.22
CA ASN A 72 3.93 -0.07 9.02
C ASN A 72 3.69 1.10 10.00
N PRO A 73 2.85 0.94 11.04
CA PRO A 73 2.59 2.01 11.99
C PRO A 73 3.84 2.42 12.78
N ASP A 74 4.77 1.49 13.00
CA ASP A 74 6.01 1.80 13.70
C ASP A 74 6.92 2.70 12.85
N GLY A 75 7.07 2.40 11.56
CA GLY A 75 7.81 3.22 10.62
C GLY A 75 7.17 4.61 10.44
N LEU A 76 5.83 4.70 10.42
CA LEU A 76 5.12 5.99 10.37
C LEU A 76 5.46 6.88 11.58
N VAL A 77 5.47 6.30 12.78
CA VAL A 77 5.82 7.03 14.01
C VAL A 77 7.29 7.42 14.04
N LEU A 78 8.17 6.59 13.47
CA LEU A 78 9.62 6.82 13.42
C LEU A 78 10.04 7.73 12.25
N GLY A 79 9.17 7.93 11.25
CA GLY A 79 9.51 8.65 10.03
C GLY A 79 10.55 7.92 9.18
N THR A 80 10.50 6.59 9.13
CA THR A 80 11.48 5.74 8.42
C THR A 80 10.82 4.92 7.33
N ARG A 81 11.52 4.70 6.21
CA ARG A 81 11.12 3.72 5.18
C ARG A 81 10.75 2.36 5.77
N GLY A 82 11.71 1.75 6.48
CA GLY A 82 11.55 0.44 7.09
C GLY A 82 10.69 0.44 8.35
N ASN A 83 10.40 -0.74 8.87
CA ASN A 83 9.75 -0.91 10.17
C ASN A 83 10.72 -0.60 11.33
N ALA A 84 10.30 -0.90 12.58
CA ALA A 84 11.12 -0.64 13.77
C ALA A 84 12.49 -1.37 13.79
N MET A 85 12.68 -2.40 12.97
CA MET A 85 13.95 -3.13 12.82
C MET A 85 14.80 -2.63 11.64
N GLY A 86 14.34 -1.62 10.91
CA GLY A 86 15.02 -1.16 9.68
C GLY A 86 14.84 -2.13 8.50
N ILE A 87 13.79 -2.96 8.53
CA ILE A 87 13.45 -3.85 7.42
C ILE A 87 12.48 -3.14 6.48
N ASP A 88 12.80 -3.12 5.19
CA ASP A 88 11.87 -2.72 4.14
C ASP A 88 10.81 -3.81 3.99
N LEU A 89 9.58 -3.52 4.44
CA LEU A 89 8.48 -4.49 4.36
C LEU A 89 8.18 -4.89 2.92
N ASN A 90 8.39 -4.00 1.95
CA ASN A 90 8.24 -4.30 0.52
C ASN A 90 9.50 -4.95 -0.09
N ARG A 91 10.36 -5.52 0.75
CA ARG A 91 11.42 -6.47 0.40
C ARG A 91 11.39 -7.73 1.28
N ASN A 92 10.36 -7.85 2.13
CA ASN A 92 10.24 -8.92 3.11
C ASN A 92 9.18 -9.96 2.73
N PHE A 93 8.46 -9.83 1.62
CA PHE A 93 7.45 -10.83 1.22
C PHE A 93 8.11 -12.13 0.74
N PRO A 94 7.43 -13.29 0.93
CA PRO A 94 7.93 -14.60 0.54
C PRO A 94 7.75 -14.86 -0.95
N ALA A 95 8.21 -13.93 -1.79
CA ALA A 95 8.34 -14.13 -3.22
C ALA A 95 9.57 -15.01 -3.52
N ALA A 96 9.54 -15.78 -4.60
CA ALA A 96 10.64 -16.63 -5.03
C ALA A 96 11.92 -15.83 -5.33
N ASN A 97 11.79 -14.54 -5.66
CA ASN A 97 12.92 -13.64 -5.89
C ASN A 97 13.45 -12.94 -4.62
N TRP A 98 12.95 -13.27 -3.42
CA TRP A 98 13.44 -12.70 -2.17
C TRP A 98 14.93 -13.00 -1.97
N GLN A 99 15.66 -12.03 -1.38
CA GLN A 99 17.09 -12.11 -1.10
C GLN A 99 17.36 -11.66 0.34
N ALA A 100 18.32 -12.30 1.01
CA ALA A 100 18.69 -11.99 2.39
C ALA A 100 19.58 -10.75 2.49
N GLU A 101 20.30 -10.45 1.40
CA GLU A 101 21.20 -9.33 1.32
C GLU A 101 20.43 -8.00 1.39
N PRO A 102 20.92 -7.00 2.15
CA PRO A 102 20.36 -5.67 2.14
C PRO A 102 20.28 -5.11 0.73
N VAL A 103 19.18 -4.41 0.43
CA VAL A 103 19.01 -3.71 -0.85
C VAL A 103 19.25 -2.22 -0.67
N GLY A 104 19.36 -1.51 -1.79
CA GLY A 104 19.48 -0.07 -1.82
C GLY A 104 18.15 0.63 -2.12
N TYR A 105 17.89 1.76 -1.46
CA TYR A 105 16.86 2.71 -1.87
C TYR A 105 17.43 4.13 -2.01
N ARG A 106 16.71 5.01 -2.72
CA ARG A 106 17.13 6.41 -2.90
C ARG A 106 16.69 7.24 -1.71
N TRP A 107 17.61 8.03 -1.12
CA TRP A 107 17.26 8.97 -0.06
C TRP A 107 16.39 10.13 -0.58
N HIS A 108 16.70 10.61 -1.78
CA HIS A 108 15.86 11.53 -2.54
C HIS A 108 15.71 11.05 -3.99
N LEU A 109 14.57 11.31 -4.63
CA LEU A 109 14.31 10.86 -6.00
C LEU A 109 15.33 11.36 -7.02
N ASP A 110 15.87 12.56 -6.80
CA ASP A 110 16.86 13.24 -7.64
C ASP A 110 18.31 12.81 -7.34
N GLU A 111 18.53 12.00 -6.30
CA GLU A 111 19.85 11.42 -6.05
C GLU A 111 20.17 10.27 -7.02
N PRO A 112 21.43 10.18 -7.46
CA PRO A 112 21.84 9.14 -8.40
C PRO A 112 21.87 7.76 -7.72
N GLU A 113 21.44 6.72 -8.44
CA GLU A 113 21.36 5.33 -7.95
C GLU A 113 22.69 4.74 -7.44
N ARG A 114 23.82 5.36 -7.77
CA ARG A 114 25.17 4.89 -7.42
C ARG A 114 25.54 5.01 -5.93
N ALA A 115 24.70 5.65 -5.12
CA ALA A 115 24.92 5.79 -3.68
C ALA A 115 23.63 5.49 -2.88
N PRO A 116 23.08 4.27 -2.98
CA PRO A 116 21.82 3.97 -2.34
C PRO A 116 22.00 3.83 -0.83
N VAL A 117 20.95 4.15 -0.08
CA VAL A 117 20.88 3.88 1.36
C VAL A 117 20.55 2.41 1.54
N ALA A 118 21.40 1.69 2.27
CA ALA A 118 21.20 0.27 2.54
C ALA A 118 20.01 0.08 3.51
N ILE A 119 19.16 -0.90 3.21
CA ILE A 119 18.01 -1.28 4.03
C ILE A 119 17.86 -2.80 4.06
N GLY A 120 17.46 -3.35 5.22
CA GLY A 120 17.34 -4.79 5.40
C GLY A 120 16.10 -5.37 4.71
N THR A 121 16.15 -6.66 4.39
CA THR A 121 15.05 -7.42 3.74
C THR A 121 14.42 -8.47 4.67
N GLY A 122 14.96 -8.61 5.89
CA GLY A 122 14.55 -9.54 6.94
C GLY A 122 15.50 -10.72 7.09
N ASP A 123 15.41 -11.44 8.22
CA ASP A 123 16.25 -12.62 8.47
C ASP A 123 15.81 -13.83 7.63
N SER A 124 14.56 -13.82 7.17
CA SER A 124 13.96 -14.80 6.27
C SER A 124 12.79 -14.14 5.53
N PRO A 125 12.28 -14.72 4.43
CA PRO A 125 11.04 -14.22 3.84
C PRO A 125 9.89 -14.29 4.86
N ALA A 126 9.06 -13.26 4.87
CA ALA A 126 7.99 -13.00 5.84
C ALA A 126 8.44 -12.93 7.32
N SER A 127 9.71 -12.62 7.60
CA SER A 127 10.22 -12.54 8.98
C SER A 127 9.52 -11.48 9.83
N GLU A 128 9.05 -10.39 9.22
CA GLU A 128 8.47 -9.28 9.96
C GLU A 128 7.00 -9.56 10.32
N PRO A 129 6.58 -9.22 11.56
CA PRO A 129 5.22 -9.47 12.01
C PRO A 129 4.18 -8.69 11.20
N GLU A 130 4.53 -7.50 10.70
CA GLU A 130 3.69 -6.70 9.80
C GLU A 130 3.42 -7.44 8.49
N THR A 131 4.48 -7.92 7.83
CA THR A 131 4.39 -8.69 6.58
C THR A 131 3.57 -9.96 6.78
N SER A 132 3.90 -10.74 7.81
CA SER A 132 3.21 -11.99 8.15
C SER A 132 1.72 -11.76 8.47
N ALA A 133 1.38 -10.68 9.16
CA ALA A 133 -0.02 -10.34 9.45
C ALA A 133 -0.79 -9.91 8.20
N LEU A 134 -0.18 -9.11 7.33
CA LEU A 134 -0.80 -8.68 6.09
C LEU A 134 -1.05 -9.86 5.13
N ILE A 135 -0.09 -10.79 5.01
CA ILE A 135 -0.27 -12.02 4.22
C ILE A 135 -1.48 -12.81 4.72
N ARG A 136 -1.60 -13.03 6.03
CA ARG A 136 -2.76 -13.74 6.61
C ARG A 136 -4.07 -13.01 6.34
N LEU A 137 -4.08 -11.68 6.40
CA LEU A 137 -5.26 -10.89 6.09
C LEU A 137 -5.65 -11.04 4.61
N ILE A 138 -4.69 -10.93 3.68
CA ILE A 138 -4.95 -11.10 2.25
C ILE A 138 -5.49 -12.51 1.98
N ASP A 139 -4.92 -13.54 2.59
CA ASP A 139 -5.37 -14.93 2.43
C ASP A 139 -6.78 -15.13 2.98
N GLN A 140 -7.08 -14.56 4.15
CA GLN A 140 -8.40 -14.59 4.75
C GLN A 140 -9.45 -13.90 3.88
N LEU A 141 -9.11 -12.75 3.29
CA LEU A 141 -10.03 -11.95 2.49
C LEU A 141 -10.19 -12.48 1.08
N SER A 142 -9.16 -13.15 0.53
CA SER A 142 -9.08 -13.58 -0.87
C SER A 142 -9.59 -12.48 -1.83
N PRO A 143 -9.02 -11.26 -1.77
CA PRO A 143 -9.53 -10.14 -2.57
C PRO A 143 -9.36 -10.43 -4.05
N ARG A 144 -10.32 -9.97 -4.87
CA ARG A 144 -10.18 -10.05 -6.35
C ARG A 144 -9.01 -9.21 -6.85
N GLN A 145 -8.70 -8.12 -6.16
CA GLN A 145 -7.58 -7.23 -6.47
C GLN A 145 -7.10 -6.46 -5.23
N VAL A 146 -5.83 -6.08 -5.26
CA VAL A 146 -5.17 -5.21 -4.27
C VAL A 146 -4.75 -3.91 -4.94
N ILE A 147 -5.00 -2.79 -4.28
CA ILE A 147 -4.42 -1.49 -4.64
C ILE A 147 -3.51 -1.06 -3.49
N ALA A 148 -2.21 -1.05 -3.74
CA ALA A 148 -1.19 -0.62 -2.80
C ALA A 148 -0.80 0.84 -3.08
N LEU A 149 -1.09 1.73 -2.13
CA LEU A 149 -0.72 3.14 -2.22
C LEU A 149 0.72 3.32 -1.77
N HIS A 150 1.51 3.95 -2.63
CA HIS A 150 2.91 4.28 -2.41
C HIS A 150 3.19 5.73 -2.84
N ALA A 151 4.41 6.18 -2.60
CA ALA A 151 4.92 7.44 -3.10
C ALA A 151 6.47 7.35 -3.20
N PRO A 152 7.15 8.23 -3.97
CA PRO A 152 6.62 9.36 -4.71
C PRO A 152 6.80 9.25 -6.24
N LEU A 153 6.72 8.05 -6.83
CA LEU A 153 7.13 7.82 -8.23
C LEU A 153 6.19 8.39 -9.31
N ALA A 154 5.01 8.89 -8.94
CA ALA A 154 4.05 9.52 -9.87
C ALA A 154 3.62 8.60 -11.03
N CYS A 155 3.22 7.36 -10.72
CA CYS A 155 2.73 6.41 -11.72
C CYS A 155 1.64 5.47 -11.17
N VAL A 156 0.98 4.76 -12.08
CA VAL A 156 0.19 3.57 -11.75
C VAL A 156 0.95 2.39 -12.34
N ASP A 157 1.51 1.55 -11.48
CA ASP A 157 2.17 0.30 -11.87
C ASP A 157 1.17 -0.86 -11.78
N ASP A 158 0.79 -1.36 -12.95
CA ASP A 158 -0.12 -2.48 -13.12
C ASP A 158 0.42 -3.43 -14.20
N PRO A 159 1.04 -4.55 -13.80
CA PRO A 159 1.63 -5.51 -14.73
C PRO A 159 0.65 -6.09 -15.76
N ASN A 160 -0.66 -6.05 -15.48
CA ASN A 160 -1.70 -6.65 -16.33
C ASN A 160 -2.46 -5.61 -17.17
N GLU A 161 -2.15 -4.31 -17.02
CA GLU A 161 -2.91 -3.21 -17.65
C GLU A 161 -4.43 -3.38 -17.46
N SER A 162 -4.85 -3.74 -16.25
CA SER A 162 -6.22 -4.07 -15.91
C SER A 162 -7.17 -2.87 -16.13
N PRO A 163 -8.49 -3.10 -16.22
CA PRO A 163 -9.46 -2.02 -16.32
C PRO A 163 -9.34 -1.01 -15.17
N ILE A 164 -9.06 -1.46 -13.94
CA ILE A 164 -8.85 -0.55 -12.81
C ILE A 164 -7.53 0.21 -12.90
N GLY A 165 -6.45 -0.40 -13.40
CA GLY A 165 -5.16 0.28 -13.60
C GLY A 165 -5.27 1.41 -14.63
N LYS A 166 -5.94 1.13 -15.76
CA LYS A 166 -6.25 2.15 -16.79
C LYS A 166 -7.13 3.25 -16.24
N TRP A 167 -8.19 2.89 -15.52
CA TRP A 167 -9.07 3.85 -14.88
C TRP A 167 -8.34 4.73 -13.85
N LEU A 168 -7.46 4.15 -13.03
CA LEU A 168 -6.63 4.88 -12.07
C LEU A 168 -5.70 5.85 -12.78
N ALA A 169 -4.98 5.41 -13.82
CA ALA A 169 -4.07 6.25 -14.59
C ALA A 169 -4.81 7.44 -15.23
N GLU A 170 -5.96 7.19 -15.86
CA GLU A 170 -6.80 8.24 -16.45
C GLU A 170 -7.33 9.22 -15.40
N ARG A 171 -7.85 8.72 -14.27
CA ARG A 171 -8.44 9.57 -13.22
C ARG A 171 -7.40 10.39 -12.48
N SER A 172 -6.22 9.82 -12.25
CA SER A 172 -5.12 10.46 -11.53
C SER A 172 -4.21 11.30 -12.44
N GLN A 173 -4.37 11.21 -13.76
CA GLN A 173 -3.51 11.84 -14.76
C GLN A 173 -2.04 11.42 -14.61
N LEU A 174 -1.82 10.18 -14.19
CA LEU A 174 -0.50 9.57 -14.04
C LEU A 174 -0.24 8.56 -15.17
N PRO A 175 1.02 8.35 -15.57
CA PRO A 175 1.36 7.30 -16.51
C PRO A 175 1.01 5.92 -15.94
N LEU A 176 0.38 5.09 -16.78
CA LEU A 176 0.29 3.65 -16.57
C LEU A 176 1.62 3.02 -17.00
N VAL A 177 2.25 2.27 -16.10
CA VAL A 177 3.45 1.49 -16.36
C VAL A 177 3.20 0.03 -15.99
N THR A 178 3.96 -0.88 -16.59
CA THR A 178 3.89 -2.33 -16.30
C THR A 178 5.09 -2.81 -15.48
N GLU A 179 6.09 -1.95 -15.30
CA GLU A 179 7.24 -2.17 -14.44
C GLU A 179 7.80 -0.82 -13.97
N ILE A 180 8.33 -0.79 -12.75
CA ILE A 180 8.94 0.40 -12.13
C ILE A 180 10.40 0.63 -12.61
N GLY A 181 10.97 -0.31 -13.37
CA GLY A 181 12.26 -0.16 -14.05
C GLY A 181 13.49 -0.51 -13.21
N TYR A 182 13.32 -1.12 -12.03
CA TYR A 182 14.42 -1.71 -11.25
C TYR A 182 13.97 -2.96 -10.48
N PRO A 183 14.89 -3.89 -10.12
CA PRO A 183 14.54 -5.10 -9.39
C PRO A 183 13.99 -4.82 -7.98
N THR A 184 12.92 -5.51 -7.61
CA THR A 184 12.26 -5.39 -6.29
C THR A 184 12.15 -6.76 -5.61
N PRO A 185 13.28 -7.41 -5.24
CA PRO A 185 13.29 -8.74 -4.65
C PRO A 185 12.46 -8.76 -3.35
N GLY A 186 11.59 -9.75 -3.20
CA GLY A 186 10.75 -9.86 -2.01
C GLY A 186 9.67 -8.78 -1.89
N SER A 187 9.29 -8.12 -2.99
CA SER A 187 8.20 -7.15 -2.98
C SER A 187 6.82 -7.80 -2.91
N MET A 188 5.86 -7.04 -2.39
CA MET A 188 4.45 -7.43 -2.37
C MET A 188 3.93 -7.71 -3.79
N GLY A 189 4.35 -6.91 -4.78
CA GLY A 189 4.01 -7.13 -6.18
C GLY A 189 4.58 -8.44 -6.74
N SER A 190 5.86 -8.73 -6.48
CA SER A 190 6.47 -10.02 -6.90
C SER A 190 5.73 -11.21 -6.28
N TRP A 191 5.43 -11.13 -4.98
CA TRP A 191 4.66 -12.15 -4.27
C TRP A 191 3.23 -12.32 -4.80
N ALA A 192 2.57 -11.22 -5.18
CA ALA A 192 1.22 -11.25 -5.73
C ALA A 192 1.18 -11.89 -7.13
N ILE A 193 2.14 -11.57 -8.00
CA ILE A 193 2.27 -12.15 -9.34
C ILE A 193 2.38 -13.68 -9.27
N GLU A 194 3.23 -14.20 -8.38
CA GLU A 194 3.43 -15.65 -8.19
C GLU A 194 2.15 -16.39 -7.76
N ARG A 195 1.21 -15.66 -7.15
CA ARG A 195 -0.07 -16.19 -6.65
C ARG A 195 -1.24 -15.94 -7.60
N GLY A 196 -1.00 -15.26 -8.72
CA GLY A 196 -2.06 -14.82 -9.62
C GLY A 196 -3.03 -13.82 -8.97
N LEU A 197 -2.56 -13.06 -7.96
CA LEU A 197 -3.34 -12.01 -7.32
C LEU A 197 -3.11 -10.68 -8.05
N PRO A 198 -4.13 -10.08 -8.70
CA PRO A 198 -3.99 -8.75 -9.29
C PRO A 198 -3.62 -7.71 -8.23
N LEU A 199 -2.46 -7.08 -8.41
CA LEU A 199 -1.98 -6.02 -7.53
C LEU A 199 -1.55 -4.81 -8.37
N ILE A 200 -2.13 -3.67 -8.04
CA ILE A 200 -1.81 -2.37 -8.64
C ILE A 200 -1.09 -1.54 -7.60
N THR A 201 0.09 -1.04 -7.94
CA THR A 201 0.81 -0.06 -7.12
C THR A 201 0.48 1.34 -7.63
N TRP A 202 -0.20 2.14 -6.80
CA TRP A 202 -0.50 3.53 -7.13
C TRP A 202 0.49 4.45 -6.41
N GLU A 203 1.48 4.92 -7.17
CA GLU A 203 2.56 5.79 -6.73
C GLU A 203 2.14 7.25 -6.86
N PHE A 204 1.84 7.91 -5.73
CA PHE A 204 1.57 9.33 -5.71
C PHE A 204 2.80 10.14 -6.16
N PRO A 205 2.64 11.37 -6.69
CA PRO A 205 3.78 12.24 -6.97
C PRO A 205 4.32 12.86 -5.68
N LYS A 206 5.57 13.32 -5.73
CA LYS A 206 6.16 14.16 -4.68
C LYS A 206 5.44 15.51 -4.60
N ASP A 207 4.43 15.59 -3.74
CA ASP A 207 3.66 16.81 -3.48
C ASP A 207 3.18 16.87 -2.02
N SER A 208 2.68 18.02 -1.59
CA SER A 208 2.08 18.22 -0.29
C SER A 208 0.82 17.38 -0.11
N VAL A 209 0.60 16.93 1.13
CA VAL A 209 -0.63 16.25 1.55
C VAL A 209 -1.89 17.03 1.17
N GLU A 210 -1.83 18.36 1.18
CA GLU A 210 -2.99 19.20 0.82
C GLU A 210 -3.30 19.14 -0.69
N SER A 211 -2.28 19.20 -1.54
CA SER A 211 -2.43 19.06 -2.99
C SER A 211 -2.92 17.67 -3.35
N LEU A 212 -2.22 16.63 -2.89
CA LEU A 212 -2.59 15.23 -3.11
C LEU A 212 -4.00 14.91 -2.58
N SER A 213 -4.38 15.49 -1.44
CA SER A 213 -5.72 15.32 -0.90
C SER A 213 -6.80 15.95 -1.78
N ARG A 214 -6.51 17.04 -2.49
CA ARG A 214 -7.48 17.65 -3.40
C ARG A 214 -7.72 16.74 -4.60
N ASP A 215 -6.65 16.15 -5.10
CA ASP A 215 -6.66 15.44 -6.37
C ASP A 215 -7.11 13.98 -6.20
N TYR A 216 -6.66 13.29 -5.15
CA TYR A 216 -6.82 11.83 -5.02
C TYR A 216 -7.88 11.38 -4.02
N VAL A 217 -8.32 12.23 -3.09
CA VAL A 217 -9.48 11.90 -2.22
C VAL A 217 -10.73 11.60 -3.04
N PRO A 218 -11.09 12.36 -4.10
CA PRO A 218 -12.24 12.03 -4.94
C PRO A 218 -12.14 10.64 -5.58
N ILE A 219 -10.97 10.28 -6.11
CA ILE A 219 -10.73 8.99 -6.76
C ILE A 219 -10.83 7.83 -5.76
N LEU A 220 -10.21 7.96 -4.59
CA LEU A 220 -10.33 6.97 -3.52
C LEU A 220 -11.75 6.85 -3.00
N THR A 221 -12.49 7.96 -2.94
CA THR A 221 -13.90 7.97 -2.57
C THR A 221 -14.74 7.16 -3.57
N ASP A 222 -14.44 7.23 -4.86
CA ASP A 222 -15.10 6.42 -5.89
C ASP A 222 -14.79 4.92 -5.72
N ILE A 223 -13.53 4.57 -5.46
CA ILE A 223 -13.13 3.18 -5.18
C ILE A 223 -13.88 2.66 -3.94
N LEU A 224 -13.87 3.43 -2.86
CA LEU A 224 -14.54 3.10 -1.60
C LEU A 224 -16.07 3.00 -1.73
N ASN A 225 -16.68 3.73 -2.66
CA ASN A 225 -18.10 3.58 -3.01
C ASN A 225 -18.38 2.41 -3.97
N GLY A 226 -17.34 1.72 -4.43
CA GLY A 226 -17.45 0.59 -5.34
C GLY A 226 -17.66 0.99 -6.81
N ILE A 227 -17.39 2.24 -7.19
CA ILE A 227 -17.61 2.79 -8.53
C ILE A 227 -16.49 2.38 -9.50
N ALA A 228 -15.29 2.13 -8.99
CA ALA A 228 -14.15 1.71 -9.81
C ALA A 228 -14.42 0.37 -10.53
N PRO A 229 -13.92 0.20 -11.76
CA PRO A 229 -14.11 -1.03 -12.53
C PRO A 229 -13.37 -2.22 -11.92
N GLU A 230 -13.74 -3.41 -12.38
CA GLU A 230 -13.10 -4.70 -12.07
C GLU A 230 -12.16 -5.10 -13.20
#